data_AF-A0A1S8RPC8-F1
#
_entry.id   AF-A0A1S8RPC8-F1
#
_cell.length_a   1.000
_cell.length_b   1.000
_cell.length_c   1.000
_cell.angle_alpha   90.00
_cell.angle_beta   90.00
_cell.angle_gamma   90.00
#
_symmetry.space_group_name_H-M   'P 1'
#
loop_
_entity.id
_entity.type
_entity.pdbx_description
1 polymer ?
#
loop_
_entity_poly.entity_id
_entity_poly.type
_entity_poly.pdbx_seq_one_letter_code
_entity_poly.pdbx_strand_id
1 'polypeptide(L)' 'MSSNNSGRNRTLIPEAKQGLNRLKTEVASEIGLQDYENQDKGNLSSRQNGSVGGFMVKHMIESYEQGLK' A
#
# COMPACT_ATOMS: atom_id res chain seq x y z
N MET A 1 16.29 26.04 8.00
CA MET A 1 15.26 25.90 6.98
C MET A 1 15.54 24.64 6.18
N SER A 2 14.75 23.58 6.39
CA SER A 2 14.76 22.40 5.51
C SER A 2 13.36 22.29 4.92
N SER A 3 13.23 22.66 3.66
CA SER A 3 12.01 22.43 2.89
C SER A 3 11.89 20.92 2.70
N ASN A 4 11.12 20.26 3.57
CA ASN A 4 10.71 18.88 3.38
C ASN A 4 9.83 18.86 2.12
N ASN A 5 10.48 18.60 0.98
CA ASN A 5 9.81 18.19 -0.24
C ASN A 5 9.22 16.80 -0.01
N SER A 6 8.16 16.72 0.81
CA SER A 6 7.29 15.56 0.85
C SER A 6 6.67 15.47 -0.53
N GLY A 7 7.29 14.66 -1.40
CA GLY A 7 6.63 14.10 -2.57
C GLY A 7 5.39 13.37 -2.06
N ARG A 8 4.28 14.09 -1.94
CA ARG A 8 3.02 13.57 -1.45
C ARG A 8 2.55 12.60 -2.52
N ASN A 9 2.73 11.31 -2.27
CA ASN A 9 1.93 10.26 -2.90
C ASN A 9 0.47 10.58 -2.58
N ARG A 10 -0.13 11.42 -3.42
CA ARG A 10 -1.51 11.88 -3.30
C ARG A 10 -2.35 10.86 -4.04
N THR A 11 -3.29 10.27 -3.31
CA THR A 11 -4.30 9.42 -3.93
C THR A 11 -5.09 10.26 -4.92
N LEU A 12 -5.34 9.71 -6.11
CA LEU A 12 -6.09 10.40 -7.16
C LEU A 12 -7.51 10.77 -6.69
N ILE A 13 -8.09 9.87 -5.89
CA ILE A 13 -9.37 10.05 -5.19
C ILE A 13 -9.05 10.20 -3.69
N PRO A 14 -9.14 11.41 -3.11
CA PRO A 14 -8.86 11.64 -1.69
C PRO A 14 -9.70 10.77 -0.74
N GLU A 15 -10.95 10.55 -1.09
CA GLU A 15 -11.94 9.78 -0.31
C GLU A 15 -11.52 8.31 -0.21
N ALA A 16 -10.83 7.78 -1.22
CA ALA A 16 -10.35 6.41 -1.25
C ALA A 16 -9.14 6.17 -0.34
N LYS A 17 -8.52 7.22 0.22
CA LYS A 17 -7.28 7.11 1.01
C LYS A 17 -7.41 6.14 2.19
N GLN A 18 -8.54 6.18 2.90
CA GLN A 18 -8.76 5.27 4.02
C GLN A 18 -8.90 3.82 3.57
N GLY A 19 -9.63 3.58 2.46
CA GLY A 19 -9.76 2.23 1.88
C GLY A 19 -8.43 1.68 1.40
N LEU A 20 -7.62 2.49 0.72
CA LEU A 20 -6.29 2.11 0.26
C LEU A 20 -5.33 1.79 1.41
N ASN A 21 -5.43 2.49 2.55
CA ASN A 21 -4.66 2.15 3.74
C ASN A 21 -5.06 0.81 4.35
N ARG A 22 -6.36 0.49 4.38
CA ARG A 22 -6.85 -0.82 4.85
C ARG A 22 -6.32 -1.94 3.96
N LEU A 23 -6.50 -1.82 2.64
CA LEU A 23 -5.99 -2.78 1.67
C LEU A 23 -4.48 -3.02 1.84
N LYS A 24 -3.70 -1.95 1.99
CA LYS A 24 -2.26 -2.03 2.23
C LYS A 24 -1.93 -2.81 3.50
N THR A 25 -2.70 -2.63 4.57
CA THR A 25 -2.52 -3.31 5.86
C THR A 25 -2.89 -4.80 5.77
N GLU A 26 -4.00 -5.09 5.10
CA GLU A 26 -4.47 -6.46 4.85
C GLU A 26 -3.44 -7.24 4.03
N VAL A 27 -3.01 -6.68 2.89
CA VAL A 27 -1.99 -7.27 2.03
C VAL A 27 -0.66 -7.46 2.76
N ALA A 28 -0.23 -6.48 3.55
CA ALA A 28 0.99 -6.61 4.34
C ALA A 28 0.88 -7.80 5.32
N SER A 29 -0.28 -7.96 5.94
CA SER A 29 -0.54 -9.06 6.87
C SER A 29 -0.56 -10.42 6.15
N GLU A 30 -1.15 -10.50 4.95
CA GLU A 30 -1.16 -11.71 4.11
C GLU A 30 0.25 -12.19 3.74
N ILE A 31 1.16 -11.26 3.46
CA ILE A 31 2.56 -11.60 3.10
C ILE A 31 3.47 -11.77 4.33
N GLY A 32 2.89 -11.78 5.54
CA GLY A 32 3.59 -12.05 6.80
C GLY A 32 4.28 -10.84 7.45
N LEU A 33 3.98 -9.62 7.01
CA LEU A 33 4.44 -8.41 7.68
C LEU A 33 3.46 -8.02 8.79
N GLN A 34 3.89 -8.15 10.03
CA GLN A 34 3.10 -7.73 11.20
C GLN A 34 3.24 -6.23 11.44
N ASP A 35 2.16 -5.59 11.88
CA ASP A 35 2.14 -4.19 12.34
C ASP A 35 2.65 -3.17 11.30
N TYR A 36 2.43 -3.44 10.01
CA TYR A 36 2.93 -2.63 8.90
C TYR A 36 2.48 -1.14 8.95
N GLU A 37 1.33 -0.85 9.55
CA GLU A 37 0.84 0.52 9.72
C GLU A 37 1.70 1.33 10.68
N ASN A 38 2.08 0.77 11.83
CA ASN A 38 2.84 1.48 12.86
C ASN A 38 4.36 1.32 12.69
N GLN A 39 4.81 0.30 11.96
CA GLN A 39 6.22 0.12 11.66
C GLN A 39 6.78 1.26 10.81
N ASP A 40 8.01 1.66 11.12
CA ASP A 40 8.78 2.55 10.26
C ASP A 40 9.17 1.79 8.99
N LYS A 41 8.70 2.28 7.85
CA LYS A 41 8.92 1.67 6.54
C LYS A 41 10.40 1.76 6.12
N GLY A 42 11.18 2.64 6.75
CA GLY A 42 12.63 2.70 6.58
C GLY A 42 13.39 1.52 7.17
N ASN A 43 12.81 0.81 8.16
CA ASN A 43 13.41 -0.40 8.75
C ASN A 43 13.10 -1.67 7.94
N LEU A 44 12.11 -1.62 7.04
CA LEU A 44 11.78 -2.72 6.14
C LEU A 44 12.66 -2.66 4.91
N SER A 45 13.04 -3.83 4.38
CA SER A 45 13.78 -3.88 3.12
C SER A 45 12.93 -3.31 1.98
N SER A 46 13.57 -2.67 1.00
CA SER A 46 12.89 -2.16 -0.20
C SER A 46 12.09 -3.25 -0.92
N ARG A 47 12.56 -4.51 -0.84
CA ARG A 47 11.86 -5.67 -1.39
C ARG A 47 10.55 -5.94 -0.66
N GLN A 48 10.53 -5.92 0.67
CA GLN A 48 9.30 -6.12 1.46
C GLN A 48 8.27 -5.03 1.18
N ASN A 49 8.69 -3.76 1.21
CA ASN A 49 7.80 -2.64 0.86
C ASN A 49 7.29 -2.75 -0.59
N GLY A 50 8.15 -3.12 -1.53
CA GLY A 50 7.78 -3.34 -2.92
C GLY A 50 6.79 -4.50 -3.10
N SER A 51 6.97 -5.60 -2.35
CA SER A 51 6.04 -6.73 -2.37
C SER A 51 4.64 -6.31 -1.93
N VAL A 52 4.48 -5.53 -0.86
CA VAL A 52 3.16 -5.03 -0.43
C VAL A 52 2.46 -4.30 -1.58
N GLY A 53 3.14 -3.34 -2.22
CA GLY A 53 2.57 -2.61 -3.35
C GLY A 53 2.23 -3.50 -4.55
N GLY A 54 3.08 -4.48 -4.85
CA GLY A 54 2.84 -5.45 -5.94
C GLY A 54 1.60 -6.33 -5.70
N PHE A 55 1.42 -6.82 -4.48
CA PHE A 55 0.25 -7.62 -4.11
C PHE A 55 -1.03 -6.76 -4.07
N MET A 56 -0.97 -5.50 -3.64
CA MET A 56 -2.10 -4.58 -3.74
C MET A 56 -2.58 -4.44 -5.20
N VAL A 57 -1.65 -4.24 -6.14
CA VAL A 57 -1.99 -4.15 -7.57
C VAL A 57 -2.55 -5.46 -8.10
N LYS A 58 -1.99 -6.60 -7.70
CA LYS A 58 -2.49 -7.92 -8.07
C LYS A 58 -3.95 -8.12 -7.64
N HIS A 59 -4.29 -7.79 -6.40
CA HIS A 59 -5.66 -7.89 -5.87
C HIS A 59 -6.63 -6.94 -6.57
N MET A 60 -6.19 -5.72 -6.89
CA MET A 60 -7.00 -4.77 -7.66
C MET A 60 -7.30 -5.29 -9.07
N ILE A 61 -6.30 -5.87 -9.75
CA ILE A 61 -6.48 -6.48 -11.07
C ILE A 61 -7.42 -7.68 -10.98
N GLU A 62 -7.23 -8.57 -10.00
CA GLU A 62 -8.11 -9.72 -9.81
C GLU A 62 -9.57 -9.29 -9.59
N SER A 63 -9.81 -8.29 -8.73
CA SER A 63 -11.15 -7.76 -8.48
C SER A 63 -11.77 -7.17 -9.74
N TYR A 64 -10.98 -6.47 -10.54
CA TYR A 64 -11.41 -5.93 -11.82
C TYR A 64 -11.74 -7.02 -12.85
N GLU A 65 -10.87 -8.03 -12.98
CA GLU A 65 -11.10 -9.20 -13.85
C GLU A 65 -12.35 -9.99 -13.44
N GLN A 66 -12.63 -10.14 -12.14
CA GLN A 66 -13.85 -10.77 -11.65
C GLN A 66 -15.11 -10.02 -12.08
N GLY A 67 -15.07 -8.69 -12.13
CA GLY A 67 -16.18 -7.86 -12.60
C GLY A 67 -16.39 -7.87 -14.12
N LEU A 68 -15.42 -8.40 -14.88
CA LEU A 68 -15.53 -8.57 -16.33
C LEU A 68 -16.07 -9.94 -16.74
N LYS A 69 -16.20 -10.88 -15.80
CA LYS A 69 -16.85 -12.19 -16.03
C LYS A 69 -18.35 -12.01 -16.13
#